data_AF-A0A9E5G5A8-F1
#
_entry.id   AF-A0A9E5G5A8-F1
#
_cell.length_a   1.000
_cell.length_b   1.000
_cell.length_c   1.000
_cell.angle_alpha   90.00
_cell.angle_beta   90.00
_cell.angle_gamma   90.00
#
_symmetry.space_group_name_H-M   'P 1'
#
loop_
_entity.id
_entity.type
_entity.pdbx_description
1 polymer ?
#
loop_
_entity_poly.entity_id
_entity_poly.type
_entity_poly.pdbx_seq_one_letter_code
_entity_poly.pdbx_strand_id
1 'polypeptide(L)'
;MEYDVIIIGGGLSGLTAGSLLAKRKLKVAVIDKSYNPGGSCGVFKRGNVTFDQGAAMLYGFGEHGFNAHRFVFNCLEEPIDIIRHDILYCVNFKGRRIRFWADVDKFADELSDVFPSEKQNIHRFYNDMMKMYRHIMVETPTYSTADETDRKAALKSMFRHPVSYARFLGLLNKSAKNLLLKYFSDPEIFNFFDKLTSTYCYATVVEAPAVLAAVMFVDNHVGGSYYPAGSTLFLPGKLEQVIEENGGDMLLGREAVSLLFENEKPSGVLLDDGSTLKAPYIVYSGTVWNLYDKLIAPSHTMQKRRDWAMRQIPTYPSVVLYAVVDRDVIPEDTAPIEMLVGNPDRLDESEVTAYILSIDDRTLCAEDEHTIVAIGPTFEKWDDAEDLSYQSKKLKEQGRLIDVIEKRFPGFSQSVRYSEVATPRTIERYAMKNGGAVAGPKQMLGQHMFRRLHTRIEWDNLFCCGESTVMGTGTPTVTTSGLSAANVLLKKLGKEPYVYNENMKNYVRIVDKPFTSDMLYETYAEPEKAVMRQALRCRLCEHPSCTQREPTDIRGIMRRTAVGNFVGAKKCWLKAPADSSALERYEANCVCARENRTPVSIGAVISYLDRIIV
;
A
#
# COMPACT_ATOMS: atom_id res chain seq x y z
N MET A 1 28.20 -11.64 13.10
CA MET A 1 26.89 -10.98 12.94
C MET A 1 25.93 -12.00 12.35
N GLU A 2 24.68 -12.02 12.81
CA GLU A 2 23.71 -13.05 12.43
C GLU A 2 23.06 -12.77 11.06
N TYR A 3 22.96 -11.49 10.67
CA TYR A 3 22.38 -11.03 9.40
C TYR A 3 23.33 -10.05 8.73
N ASP A 4 23.24 -9.96 7.40
CA ASP A 4 23.89 -8.92 6.61
C ASP A 4 23.09 -7.61 6.67
N VAL A 5 21.76 -7.71 6.73
CA VAL A 5 20.85 -6.56 6.72
C VAL A 5 19.65 -6.82 7.63
N ILE A 6 19.34 -5.83 8.48
CA ILE A 6 18.06 -5.76 9.21
C ILE A 6 17.14 -4.75 8.50
N ILE A 7 15.89 -5.13 8.29
CA ILE A 7 14.85 -4.26 7.75
C ILE A 7 13.81 -4.02 8.84
N ILE A 8 13.60 -2.75 9.17
CA ILE A 8 12.62 -2.32 10.17
C ILE A 8 11.36 -1.86 9.46
N GLY A 9 10.30 -2.64 9.58
CA GLY A 9 9.00 -2.45 8.92
C GLY A 9 8.80 -3.38 7.73
N GLY A 10 7.85 -4.29 7.84
CA GLY A 10 7.34 -5.19 6.81
C GLY A 10 6.22 -4.57 5.98
N GLY A 11 6.23 -3.25 5.79
CA GLY A 11 5.40 -2.58 4.78
C GLY A 11 5.94 -2.80 3.36
N LEU A 12 5.21 -2.36 2.34
CA LEU A 12 5.53 -2.64 0.94
C LEU A 12 6.96 -2.23 0.52
N SER A 13 7.45 -1.07 0.98
CA SER A 13 8.83 -0.64 0.72
C SER A 13 9.88 -1.51 1.39
N GLY A 14 9.67 -1.92 2.64
CA GLY A 14 10.58 -2.80 3.38
C GLY A 14 10.59 -4.21 2.80
N LEU A 15 9.44 -4.76 2.44
CA LEU A 15 9.32 -6.05 1.75
C LEU A 15 9.96 -6.02 0.35
N THR A 16 9.82 -4.91 -0.38
CA THR A 16 10.50 -4.72 -1.66
C THR A 16 12.02 -4.73 -1.46
N ALA A 17 12.54 -3.95 -0.50
CA ALA A 17 13.96 -3.92 -0.21
C ALA A 17 14.47 -5.31 0.22
N GLY A 18 13.74 -5.99 1.11
CA GLY A 18 14.09 -7.31 1.64
C GLY A 18 14.13 -8.39 0.59
N SER A 19 13.10 -8.48 -0.25
CA SER A 19 13.03 -9.48 -1.32
C SER A 19 14.16 -9.30 -2.33
N LEU A 20 14.44 -8.06 -2.75
CA LEU A 20 15.52 -7.76 -3.69
C LEU A 20 16.92 -8.07 -3.10
N LEU A 21 17.16 -7.73 -1.84
CA LEU A 21 18.42 -8.03 -1.15
C LEU A 21 18.60 -9.54 -0.91
N ALA A 22 17.55 -10.24 -0.48
CA ALA A 22 17.57 -11.69 -0.29
C ALA A 22 17.81 -12.42 -1.62
N LYS A 23 17.18 -11.97 -2.72
CA LYS A 23 17.42 -12.51 -4.08
C LYS A 23 18.88 -12.32 -4.54
N ARG A 24 19.60 -11.32 -4.01
CA ARG A 24 21.07 -11.17 -4.16
C ARG A 24 21.91 -11.91 -3.12
N LYS A 25 21.29 -12.86 -2.40
CA LYS A 25 21.90 -13.76 -1.42
C LYS A 25 22.50 -13.05 -0.20
N LEU A 26 21.94 -11.91 0.18
CA LEU A 26 22.20 -11.34 1.50
C LEU A 26 21.30 -12.03 2.53
N LYS A 27 21.83 -12.29 3.73
CA LYS A 27 21.04 -12.80 4.84
C LYS A 27 20.25 -11.64 5.48
N VAL A 28 18.95 -11.61 5.23
CA VAL A 28 18.04 -10.52 5.62
C VAL A 28 17.13 -10.94 6.77
N ALA A 29 16.95 -10.05 7.75
CA ALA A 29 15.88 -10.13 8.75
C ALA A 29 14.89 -8.97 8.55
N VAL A 30 13.61 -9.27 8.36
CA VAL A 30 12.54 -8.24 8.35
C VAL A 30 11.77 -8.29 9.65
N ILE A 31 11.68 -7.15 10.33
CA ILE A 31 11.03 -7.01 11.63
C ILE A 31 9.76 -6.17 11.45
N ASP A 32 8.62 -6.69 11.93
CA ASP A 32 7.37 -5.94 11.93
C ASP A 32 6.58 -6.20 13.22
N LYS A 33 6.04 -5.12 13.79
CA LYS A 33 5.18 -5.17 14.98
C LYS A 33 3.91 -5.98 14.72
N SER A 34 3.37 -5.89 13.51
CA SER A 34 2.19 -6.63 13.10
C SER A 34 2.51 -8.11 12.92
N TYR A 35 1.55 -8.97 13.25
CA TYR A 35 1.61 -10.39 12.93
C TYR A 35 1.36 -10.68 11.44
N ASN A 36 0.83 -9.70 10.71
CA ASN A 36 0.63 -9.73 9.26
C ASN A 36 1.50 -8.65 8.60
N PRO A 37 2.37 -9.00 7.64
CA PRO A 37 3.12 -8.01 6.88
C PRO A 37 2.21 -7.26 5.90
N GLY A 38 2.70 -6.15 5.37
CA GLY A 38 2.02 -5.35 4.35
C GLY A 38 1.78 -3.89 4.75
N GLY A 39 1.81 -3.57 6.05
CA GLY A 39 1.48 -2.22 6.54
C GLY A 39 0.07 -1.82 6.09
N SER A 40 -0.06 -0.70 5.36
CA SER A 40 -1.35 -0.27 4.80
C SER A 40 -1.91 -1.23 3.73
N CYS A 41 -1.10 -2.14 3.18
CA CYS A 41 -1.53 -3.24 2.29
C CYS A 41 -1.80 -4.54 3.07
N GLY A 42 -2.00 -4.47 4.38
CA GLY A 42 -2.38 -5.61 5.21
C GLY A 42 -3.84 -6.01 5.00
N VAL A 43 -4.23 -7.15 5.59
CA VAL A 43 -5.60 -7.66 5.53
C VAL A 43 -6.07 -8.16 6.89
N PHE A 44 -7.39 -8.18 7.07
CA PHE A 44 -8.05 -8.91 8.14
C PHE A 44 -9.34 -9.57 7.64
N LYS A 45 -9.85 -10.54 8.41
CA LYS A 45 -11.08 -11.26 8.05
C LYS A 45 -12.16 -11.14 9.11
N ARG A 46 -13.42 -11.16 8.64
CA ARG A 46 -14.65 -11.27 9.44
C ARG A 46 -15.59 -12.25 8.75
N GLY A 47 -16.18 -13.21 9.44
CA GLY A 47 -17.27 -13.97 8.83
C GLY A 47 -16.85 -14.92 7.70
N ASN A 48 -16.90 -14.57 6.41
CA ASN A 48 -16.17 -15.26 5.31
C ASN A 48 -15.44 -14.25 4.43
N VAL A 49 -15.38 -13.03 4.92
CA VAL A 49 -15.06 -11.82 4.19
C VAL A 49 -13.62 -11.43 4.46
N THR A 50 -12.93 -11.00 3.40
CA THR A 50 -11.59 -10.44 3.46
C THR A 50 -11.68 -8.94 3.23
N PHE A 51 -11.14 -8.16 4.17
CA PHE A 51 -11.01 -6.71 4.06
C PHE A 51 -9.54 -6.33 3.92
N ASP A 52 -9.23 -5.51 2.92
CA ASP A 52 -7.94 -4.83 2.81
C ASP A 52 -7.90 -3.66 3.78
N GLN A 53 -6.80 -3.49 4.51
CA GLN A 53 -6.70 -2.55 5.63
C GLN A 53 -6.65 -1.06 5.22
N GLY A 54 -6.35 -0.73 3.97
CA GLY A 54 -6.40 0.67 3.53
C GLY A 54 -5.88 0.96 2.13
N ALA A 55 -4.91 0.19 1.63
CA ALA A 55 -4.47 0.34 0.25
C ALA A 55 -5.44 -0.39 -0.69
N ALA A 56 -6.31 0.37 -1.36
CA ALA A 56 -7.35 -0.18 -2.23
C ALA A 56 -7.36 0.42 -3.65
N MET A 57 -6.53 1.43 -3.92
CA MET A 57 -6.24 1.92 -5.28
C MET A 57 -4.78 1.62 -5.63
N LEU A 58 -4.55 0.64 -6.50
CA LEU A 58 -3.20 0.19 -6.84
C LEU A 58 -2.87 0.49 -8.29
N TYR A 59 -1.82 1.28 -8.47
CA TYR A 59 -1.18 1.55 -9.75
C TYR A 59 0.11 0.74 -9.83
N GLY A 60 0.81 0.78 -10.95
CA GLY A 60 2.19 0.29 -11.04
C GLY A 60 2.35 -1.13 -11.58
N PHE A 61 1.26 -1.77 -12.01
CA PHE A 61 1.28 -3.07 -12.69
C PHE A 61 1.10 -2.96 -14.22
N GLY A 62 0.98 -1.75 -14.77
CA GLY A 62 0.85 -1.55 -16.22
C GLY A 62 2.10 -1.93 -17.01
N GLU A 63 1.93 -2.18 -18.31
CA GLU A 63 3.06 -2.37 -19.23
C GLU A 63 3.71 -1.03 -19.61
N HIS A 64 2.96 0.05 -19.43
CA HIS A 64 3.39 1.43 -19.64
C HIS A 64 3.16 2.25 -18.37
N GLY A 65 3.67 3.48 -18.38
CA GLY A 65 3.58 4.41 -17.28
C GLY A 65 4.49 4.04 -16.10
N PHE A 66 4.18 4.53 -14.91
CA PHE A 66 5.02 4.32 -13.73
C PHE A 66 4.80 2.92 -13.10
N ASN A 67 5.33 1.89 -13.75
CA ASN A 67 5.06 0.47 -13.47
C ASN A 67 6.05 -0.21 -12.50
N ALA A 68 6.32 0.44 -11.37
CA ALA A 68 7.32 -0.02 -10.40
C ALA A 68 7.06 -1.44 -9.85
N HIS A 69 5.80 -1.84 -9.60
CA HIS A 69 5.51 -3.18 -9.11
C HIS A 69 5.84 -4.23 -10.16
N ARG A 70 5.40 -4.04 -11.42
CA ARG A 70 5.74 -4.96 -12.51
C ARG A 70 7.25 -5.13 -12.65
N PHE A 71 8.00 -4.03 -12.60
CA PHE A 71 9.45 -4.10 -12.65
C PHE A 71 10.05 -4.91 -11.49
N VAL A 72 9.57 -4.71 -10.27
CA VAL A 72 10.04 -5.47 -9.10
C VAL A 72 9.70 -6.96 -9.24
N PHE A 73 8.46 -7.32 -9.57
CA PHE A 73 8.09 -8.72 -9.77
C PHE A 73 8.90 -9.40 -10.89
N ASN A 74 9.21 -8.67 -11.97
CA ASN A 74 10.11 -9.18 -13.00
C ASN A 74 11.56 -9.35 -12.51
N CYS A 75 12.06 -8.47 -11.64
CA CYS A 75 13.37 -8.63 -11.00
C CYS A 75 13.41 -9.84 -10.05
N LEU A 76 12.31 -10.07 -9.34
CA LEU A 76 12.19 -11.17 -8.38
C LEU A 76 11.90 -12.51 -9.07
N GLU A 77 11.46 -12.47 -10.33
CA GLU A 77 10.98 -13.63 -11.09
C GLU A 77 9.83 -14.35 -10.37
N GLU A 78 8.99 -13.58 -9.69
CA GLU A 78 7.90 -14.08 -8.88
C GLU A 78 6.56 -13.83 -9.61
N PRO A 79 5.80 -14.88 -9.96
CA PRO A 79 4.49 -14.72 -10.58
C PRO A 79 3.48 -14.05 -9.65
N ILE A 80 2.70 -13.11 -10.19
CA ILE A 80 1.55 -12.53 -9.48
C ILE A 80 0.36 -12.32 -10.44
N ASP A 81 -0.82 -12.70 -9.96
CA ASP A 81 -2.09 -12.51 -10.66
C ASP A 81 -2.70 -11.16 -10.28
N ILE A 82 -3.03 -10.38 -11.29
CA ILE A 82 -3.50 -9.01 -11.16
C ILE A 82 -4.77 -8.83 -12.00
N ILE A 83 -5.81 -8.30 -11.38
CA ILE A 83 -7.01 -7.82 -12.07
C ILE A 83 -6.75 -6.40 -12.55
N ARG A 84 -7.11 -6.10 -13.80
CA ARG A 84 -7.12 -4.74 -14.35
C ARG A 84 -8.54 -4.19 -14.31
N HIS A 85 -8.73 -3.01 -13.73
CA HIS A 85 -10.02 -2.33 -13.75
C HIS A 85 -10.25 -1.65 -15.10
N ASP A 86 -11.50 -1.69 -15.61
CA ASP A 86 -11.85 -1.06 -16.90
C ASP A 86 -11.85 0.47 -16.80
N ILE A 87 -12.32 0.96 -15.66
CA ILE A 87 -12.33 2.36 -15.25
C ILE A 87 -11.37 2.48 -14.09
N LEU A 88 -10.55 3.53 -14.09
CA LEU A 88 -9.56 3.72 -13.04
C LEU A 88 -10.23 3.97 -11.69
N TYR A 89 -11.16 4.93 -11.70
CA TYR A 89 -12.10 5.29 -10.64
C TYR A 89 -13.16 6.26 -11.21
N CYS A 90 -14.23 6.49 -10.46
CA CYS A 90 -15.27 7.44 -10.82
C CYS A 90 -15.32 8.56 -9.77
N VAL A 91 -15.38 9.82 -10.21
CA VAL A 91 -15.57 10.97 -9.33
C VAL A 91 -17.01 11.45 -9.45
N ASN A 92 -17.72 11.44 -8.33
CA ASN A 92 -19.06 12.00 -8.22
C ASN A 92 -18.93 13.48 -7.87
N PHE A 93 -19.04 14.37 -8.84
CA PHE A 93 -18.88 15.81 -8.67
C PHE A 93 -20.18 16.52 -9.10
N LYS A 94 -20.80 17.27 -8.18
CA LYS A 94 -22.07 17.99 -8.42
C LYS A 94 -23.19 17.10 -9.00
N GLY A 95 -23.29 15.86 -8.51
CA GLY A 95 -24.27 14.88 -8.98
C GLY A 95 -23.97 14.29 -10.36
N ARG A 96 -22.83 14.63 -11.00
CA ARG A 96 -22.35 14.00 -12.22
C ARG A 96 -21.25 13.00 -11.92
N ARG A 97 -21.27 11.88 -12.62
CA ARG A 97 -20.24 10.83 -12.56
C ARG A 97 -19.22 11.08 -13.66
N ILE A 98 -18.00 11.44 -13.26
CA ILE A 98 -16.86 11.65 -14.16
C ILE A 98 -16.00 10.41 -14.11
N ARG A 99 -15.99 9.61 -15.17
CA ARG A 99 -15.26 8.34 -15.20
C ARG A 99 -13.85 8.57 -15.70
N PHE A 100 -12.86 8.14 -14.93
CA PHE A 100 -11.48 8.19 -15.35
C PHE A 100 -11.19 7.02 -16.29
N TRP A 101 -11.19 7.31 -17.60
CA TRP A 101 -10.88 6.37 -18.66
C TRP A 101 -9.38 6.26 -18.92
N ALA A 102 -8.88 5.11 -19.37
CA ALA A 102 -7.52 5.01 -19.88
C ALA A 102 -7.32 5.88 -21.15
N ASP A 103 -8.39 6.02 -21.95
CA ASP A 103 -8.45 6.97 -23.06
C ASP A 103 -8.62 8.40 -22.50
N VAL A 104 -7.54 9.18 -22.59
CA VAL A 104 -7.49 10.54 -22.06
C VAL A 104 -8.39 11.51 -22.84
N ASP A 105 -8.61 11.28 -24.13
CA ASP A 105 -9.47 12.14 -24.95
C ASP A 105 -10.94 11.92 -24.57
N LYS A 106 -11.32 10.65 -24.37
CA LYS A 106 -12.64 10.29 -23.83
C LYS A 106 -12.87 10.90 -22.43
N PHE A 107 -11.87 10.85 -21.56
CA PHE A 107 -11.93 11.50 -20.26
C PHE A 107 -12.07 13.03 -20.38
N ALA A 108 -11.29 13.66 -21.27
CA ALA A 108 -11.33 15.10 -21.50
C ALA A 108 -12.70 15.55 -22.01
N ASP A 109 -13.34 14.76 -22.87
CA ASP A 109 -14.71 15.02 -23.33
C ASP A 109 -15.73 14.91 -22.20
N GLU A 110 -15.70 13.85 -21.36
CA GLU A 110 -16.60 13.75 -20.20
C GLU A 110 -16.40 14.90 -19.19
N LEU A 111 -15.16 15.32 -18.96
CA LEU A 111 -14.87 16.46 -18.10
C LEU A 111 -15.38 17.77 -18.73
N SER A 112 -15.32 17.88 -20.05
CA SER A 112 -15.84 19.04 -20.79
C SER A 112 -17.36 19.15 -20.71
N ASP A 113 -18.09 18.05 -20.54
CA ASP A 113 -19.54 18.10 -20.31
C ASP A 113 -19.90 18.72 -18.95
N VAL A 114 -18.98 18.64 -17.98
CA VAL A 114 -19.12 19.29 -16.67
C VAL A 114 -18.67 20.74 -16.72
N PHE A 115 -17.64 21.05 -17.52
CA PHE A 115 -17.09 22.41 -17.69
C PHE A 115 -17.07 22.83 -19.18
N PRO A 116 -18.24 23.10 -19.81
CA PRO A 116 -18.31 23.36 -21.26
C PRO A 116 -17.52 24.58 -21.72
N SER A 117 -17.43 25.61 -20.87
CA SER A 117 -16.63 26.83 -21.08
C SER A 117 -15.13 26.54 -21.22
N GLU A 118 -14.65 25.45 -20.62
CA GLU A 118 -13.23 25.08 -20.53
C GLU A 118 -12.86 23.97 -21.52
N LYS A 119 -13.77 23.49 -22.39
CA LYS A 119 -13.55 22.34 -23.27
C LYS A 119 -12.21 22.37 -24.02
N GLN A 120 -11.92 23.48 -24.72
CA GLN A 120 -10.66 23.62 -25.46
C GLN A 120 -9.43 23.64 -24.53
N ASN A 121 -9.58 24.22 -23.34
CA ASN A 121 -8.52 24.31 -22.35
C ASN A 121 -8.24 22.96 -21.68
N ILE A 122 -9.26 22.15 -21.43
CA ILE A 122 -9.14 20.79 -20.88
C ILE A 122 -8.32 19.93 -21.85
N HIS A 123 -8.72 19.91 -23.12
CA HIS A 123 -8.00 19.20 -24.17
C HIS A 123 -6.55 19.70 -24.30
N ARG A 124 -6.33 21.03 -24.30
CA ARG A 124 -4.96 21.59 -24.33
C ARG A 124 -4.13 21.16 -23.12
N PHE A 125 -4.72 21.19 -21.92
CA PHE A 125 -4.06 20.81 -20.68
C PHE A 125 -3.59 19.36 -20.70
N TYR A 126 -4.50 18.42 -20.98
CA TYR A 126 -4.15 17.00 -21.00
C TYR A 126 -3.15 16.66 -22.11
N ASN A 127 -3.26 17.29 -23.29
CA ASN A 127 -2.27 17.11 -24.35
C ASN A 127 -0.86 17.56 -23.94
N ASP A 128 -0.73 18.75 -23.33
CA ASP A 128 0.55 19.26 -22.85
C ASP A 128 1.14 18.38 -21.74
N MET A 129 0.31 17.96 -20.77
CA MET A 129 0.75 17.11 -19.66
C MET A 129 1.14 15.72 -20.16
N MET A 130 0.36 15.11 -21.06
CA MET A 130 0.68 13.81 -21.70
C MET A 130 2.00 13.86 -22.44
N LYS A 131 2.26 14.92 -23.21
CA LYS A 131 3.54 15.10 -23.91
C LYS A 131 4.71 15.18 -22.94
N MET A 132 4.56 15.96 -21.87
CA MET A 132 5.60 16.06 -20.83
C MET A 132 5.83 14.72 -20.14
N TYR A 133 4.75 14.04 -19.74
CA TYR A 133 4.80 12.74 -19.07
C TYR A 133 5.45 11.67 -19.95
N ARG A 134 5.09 11.57 -21.24
CA ARG A 134 5.69 10.63 -22.19
C ARG A 134 7.22 10.80 -22.28
N HIS A 135 7.67 12.05 -22.44
CA HIS A 135 9.10 12.35 -22.62
C HIS A 135 9.94 12.08 -21.35
N ILE A 136 9.34 12.23 -20.16
CA ILE A 136 10.06 12.16 -18.88
C ILE A 136 9.95 10.78 -18.23
N MET A 137 8.77 10.15 -18.29
CA MET A 137 8.46 8.93 -17.53
C MET A 137 8.36 7.68 -18.41
N VAL A 138 7.77 7.79 -19.61
CA VAL A 138 7.49 6.61 -20.46
C VAL A 138 8.69 6.25 -21.34
N GLU A 139 9.27 7.23 -22.02
CA GLU A 139 10.43 7.00 -22.91
C GLU A 139 11.74 6.80 -22.15
N THR A 140 11.78 7.23 -20.88
CA THR A 140 12.91 7.00 -19.98
C THR A 140 12.41 6.44 -18.64
N PRO A 141 12.01 5.16 -18.56
CA PRO A 141 11.59 4.57 -17.29
C PRO A 141 12.73 4.60 -16.29
N THR A 142 12.57 5.37 -15.20
CA THR A 142 13.52 5.43 -14.09
C THR A 142 12.89 4.86 -12.83
N TYR A 143 13.44 3.74 -12.35
CA TYR A 143 13.03 3.08 -11.11
C TYR A 143 13.99 3.40 -9.98
N SER A 144 14.29 4.68 -9.82
CA SER A 144 15.14 5.22 -8.77
C SER A 144 14.47 6.42 -8.13
N THR A 145 14.73 6.65 -6.84
CA THR A 145 14.32 7.90 -6.20
C THR A 145 15.07 9.10 -6.79
N ALA A 146 14.49 10.29 -6.69
CA ALA A 146 15.09 11.49 -7.27
C ALA A 146 16.47 11.82 -6.66
N ASP A 147 16.72 11.47 -5.40
CA ASP A 147 18.00 11.60 -4.70
C ASP A 147 19.06 10.56 -5.10
N GLU A 148 18.65 9.44 -5.71
CA GLU A 148 19.55 8.35 -6.13
C GLU A 148 19.57 8.16 -7.67
N THR A 149 18.99 9.10 -8.42
CA THR A 149 18.95 9.07 -9.88
C THR A 149 20.36 9.26 -10.46
N ASP A 150 20.74 8.41 -11.42
CA ASP A 150 22.03 8.49 -12.09
C ASP A 150 22.14 9.79 -12.90
N ARG A 151 23.18 10.60 -12.60
CA ARG A 151 23.39 11.91 -13.23
C ARG A 151 23.62 11.83 -14.74
N LYS A 152 24.28 10.78 -15.24
CA LYS A 152 24.51 10.58 -16.67
C LYS A 152 23.22 10.21 -17.39
N ALA A 153 22.42 9.34 -16.78
CA ALA A 153 21.10 8.99 -17.30
C ALA A 153 20.17 10.21 -17.36
N ALA A 154 20.10 10.98 -16.28
CA ALA A 154 19.31 12.22 -16.22
C ALA A 154 19.76 13.24 -17.30
N LEU A 155 21.08 13.39 -17.48
CA LEU A 155 21.62 14.30 -18.49
C LEU A 155 21.30 13.83 -19.93
N LYS A 156 21.40 12.52 -20.20
CA LYS A 156 21.04 11.94 -21.50
C LYS A 156 19.58 12.20 -21.85
N SER A 157 18.66 12.00 -20.91
CA SER A 157 17.24 12.25 -21.15
C SER A 157 16.92 13.73 -21.30
N MET A 158 17.61 14.59 -20.53
CA MET A 158 17.51 16.04 -20.71
C MET A 158 17.93 16.48 -22.13
N PHE A 159 18.99 15.91 -22.69
CA PHE A 159 19.40 16.21 -24.07
C PHE A 159 18.43 15.68 -25.12
N ARG A 160 17.73 14.57 -24.85
CA ARG A 160 16.73 14.00 -25.75
C ARG A 160 15.48 14.88 -25.83
N HIS A 161 15.04 15.44 -24.69
CA HIS A 161 13.80 16.22 -24.57
C HIS A 161 13.97 17.54 -23.81
N PRO A 162 14.83 18.48 -24.28
CA PRO A 162 15.25 19.65 -23.49
C PRO A 162 14.09 20.56 -23.10
N VAL A 163 13.10 20.74 -23.98
CA VAL A 163 11.93 21.58 -23.72
C VAL A 163 11.04 20.98 -22.61
N SER A 164 10.77 19.67 -22.65
CA SER A 164 9.96 19.01 -21.62
C SER A 164 10.66 19.02 -20.27
N TYR A 165 11.97 18.75 -20.24
CA TYR A 165 12.76 18.80 -19.00
C TYR A 165 12.83 20.22 -18.42
N ALA A 166 13.07 21.25 -19.24
CA ALA A 166 13.06 22.63 -18.77
C ALA A 166 11.70 23.05 -18.20
N ARG A 167 10.60 22.66 -18.87
CA ARG A 167 9.23 22.87 -18.37
C ARG A 167 9.02 22.20 -17.02
N PHE A 168 9.38 20.92 -16.91
CA PHE A 168 9.24 20.13 -15.68
C PHE A 168 10.04 20.72 -14.51
N LEU A 169 11.32 21.08 -14.73
CA LEU A 169 12.13 21.75 -13.71
C LEU A 169 11.53 23.09 -13.29
N GLY A 170 10.93 23.83 -14.23
CA GLY A 170 10.20 25.07 -13.95
C GLY A 170 8.95 24.91 -13.06
N LEU A 171 8.50 23.68 -12.80
CA LEU A 171 7.37 23.37 -11.91
C LEU A 171 7.79 23.05 -10.47
N LEU A 172 9.07 22.80 -10.19
CA LEU A 172 9.54 22.31 -8.88
C LEU A 172 9.15 23.22 -7.70
N ASN A 173 9.11 24.54 -7.90
CA ASN A 173 8.77 25.51 -6.85
C ASN A 173 7.42 26.20 -7.10
N LYS A 174 6.52 25.58 -7.85
CA LYS A 174 5.17 26.12 -8.14
C LYS A 174 4.10 25.22 -7.56
N SER A 175 2.97 25.81 -7.18
CA SER A 175 1.78 25.06 -6.77
C SER A 175 1.02 24.52 -7.98
N ALA A 176 0.23 23.48 -7.78
CA ALA A 176 -0.69 22.96 -8.79
C ALA A 176 -1.64 24.06 -9.29
N LYS A 177 -2.08 24.96 -8.42
CA LYS A 177 -2.86 26.16 -8.79
C LYS A 177 -2.13 27.02 -9.82
N ASN A 178 -0.84 27.29 -9.64
CA ASN A 178 -0.04 28.07 -10.60
C ASN A 178 0.13 27.36 -11.95
N LEU A 179 0.06 26.03 -11.98
CA LEU A 179 0.02 25.26 -13.23
C LEU A 179 -1.35 25.39 -13.89
N LEU A 180 -2.43 25.13 -13.14
CA LEU A 180 -3.81 25.13 -13.62
C LEU A 180 -4.26 26.51 -14.14
N LEU A 181 -3.84 27.60 -13.51
CA LEU A 181 -4.15 28.99 -13.94
C LEU A 181 -3.62 29.35 -15.33
N LYS A 182 -2.72 28.54 -15.92
CA LYS A 182 -2.28 28.72 -17.32
C LYS A 182 -3.28 28.19 -18.33
N TYR A 183 -4.19 27.32 -17.88
CA TYR A 183 -5.13 26.62 -18.73
C TYR A 183 -6.55 27.08 -18.47
N PHE A 184 -6.92 27.24 -17.20
CA PHE A 184 -8.31 27.39 -16.80
C PHE A 184 -8.60 28.74 -16.18
N SER A 185 -9.84 29.20 -16.37
CA SER A 185 -10.37 30.47 -15.86
C SER A 185 -11.61 30.28 -14.99
N ASP A 186 -12.39 29.23 -15.24
CA ASP A 186 -13.55 28.85 -14.45
C ASP A 186 -13.12 28.49 -13.02
N PRO A 187 -13.60 29.18 -11.97
CA PRO A 187 -13.23 28.86 -10.60
C PRO A 187 -13.63 27.45 -10.17
N GLU A 188 -14.68 26.86 -10.75
CA GLU A 188 -15.22 25.58 -10.32
C GLU A 188 -14.34 24.40 -10.74
N ILE A 189 -13.60 24.51 -11.84
CA ILE A 189 -12.69 23.43 -12.25
C ILE A 189 -11.52 23.29 -11.26
N PHE A 190 -11.13 24.37 -10.57
CA PHE A 190 -10.13 24.29 -9.50
C PHE A 190 -10.65 23.47 -8.32
N ASN A 191 -11.94 23.56 -8.00
CA ASN A 191 -12.56 22.74 -6.96
C ASN A 191 -12.53 21.26 -7.33
N PHE A 192 -12.72 20.91 -8.61
CA PHE A 192 -12.55 19.53 -9.09
C PHE A 192 -11.11 19.05 -8.92
N PHE A 193 -10.13 19.86 -9.33
CA PHE A 193 -8.71 19.52 -9.15
C PHE A 193 -8.28 19.49 -7.69
N ASP A 194 -8.92 20.27 -6.80
CA ASP A 194 -8.73 20.18 -5.35
C ASP A 194 -9.11 18.79 -4.81
N LYS A 195 -10.20 18.18 -5.32
CA LYS A 195 -10.58 16.81 -4.93
C LYS A 195 -9.53 15.81 -5.36
N LEU A 196 -8.99 15.94 -6.56
CA LEU A 196 -7.90 15.09 -7.03
C LEU A 196 -6.65 15.26 -6.17
N THR A 197 -6.21 16.50 -5.91
CA THR A 197 -5.02 16.71 -5.05
C THR A 197 -5.25 16.28 -3.61
N SER A 198 -6.48 16.36 -3.09
CA SER A 198 -6.84 15.87 -1.76
C SER A 198 -6.59 14.36 -1.64
N THR A 199 -7.09 13.57 -2.61
CA THR A 199 -6.91 12.11 -2.61
C THR A 199 -5.45 11.68 -2.76
N TYR A 200 -4.69 12.38 -3.58
CA TYR A 200 -3.35 11.94 -3.99
C TYR A 200 -2.20 12.55 -3.18
N CYS A 201 -2.34 13.81 -2.79
CA CYS A 201 -1.32 14.57 -2.08
C CYS A 201 -1.72 14.88 -0.62
N TYR A 202 -2.99 14.65 -0.25
CA TYR A 202 -3.59 15.10 1.01
C TYR A 202 -3.42 16.61 1.20
N ALA A 203 -3.59 17.34 0.11
CA ALA A 203 -3.32 18.76 -0.03
C ALA A 203 -4.29 19.40 -1.04
N THR A 204 -4.53 20.70 -0.91
CA THR A 204 -5.24 21.50 -1.93
C THR A 204 -4.33 21.81 -3.12
N VAL A 205 -4.87 22.32 -4.23
CA VAL A 205 -4.10 22.79 -5.40
C VAL A 205 -3.15 23.94 -5.04
N VAL A 206 -3.44 24.68 -3.97
CA VAL A 206 -2.56 25.75 -3.45
C VAL A 206 -1.32 25.15 -2.79
N GLU A 207 -1.51 24.08 -2.05
CA GLU A 207 -0.45 23.40 -1.29
C GLU A 207 0.33 22.40 -2.15
N ALA A 208 -0.33 21.69 -3.06
CA ALA A 208 0.25 20.61 -3.85
C ALA A 208 1.32 21.14 -4.82
N PRO A 209 2.50 20.51 -4.92
CA PRO A 209 3.51 20.85 -5.92
C PRO A 209 3.03 20.58 -7.34
N ALA A 210 3.24 21.54 -8.25
CA ALA A 210 2.86 21.42 -9.65
C ALA A 210 3.51 20.23 -10.36
N VAL A 211 4.75 19.90 -9.98
CA VAL A 211 5.49 18.77 -10.55
C VAL A 211 4.80 17.43 -10.27
N LEU A 212 4.26 17.25 -9.07
CA LEU A 212 3.53 16.03 -8.70
C LEU A 212 2.17 16.01 -9.38
N ALA A 213 1.43 17.12 -9.33
CA ALA A 213 0.13 17.25 -9.99
C ALA A 213 0.20 16.93 -11.49
N ALA A 214 1.20 17.47 -12.20
CA ALA A 214 1.37 17.25 -13.63
C ALA A 214 1.65 15.80 -14.01
N VAL A 215 2.35 15.05 -13.15
CA VAL A 215 2.59 13.63 -13.35
C VAL A 215 1.34 12.83 -12.99
N MET A 216 0.75 13.07 -11.82
CA MET A 216 -0.36 12.28 -11.29
C MET A 216 -1.63 12.39 -12.11
N PHE A 217 -2.00 13.59 -12.56
CA PHE A 217 -3.20 13.77 -13.38
C PHE A 217 -3.15 13.02 -14.71
N VAL A 218 -1.96 12.62 -15.16
CA VAL A 218 -1.75 11.86 -16.39
C VAL A 218 -1.45 10.39 -16.13
N ASP A 219 -0.59 10.09 -15.16
CA ASP A 219 -0.15 8.73 -14.85
C ASP A 219 -1.32 7.82 -14.52
N ASN A 220 -2.39 8.37 -13.93
CA ASN A 220 -3.65 7.64 -13.74
C ASN A 220 -4.06 6.96 -15.06
N HIS A 221 -4.21 7.73 -16.14
CA HIS A 221 -4.68 7.26 -17.46
C HIS A 221 -3.73 6.28 -18.13
N VAL A 222 -2.41 6.52 -18.03
CA VAL A 222 -1.40 5.71 -18.72
C VAL A 222 -1.04 4.43 -17.95
N GLY A 223 -0.88 4.55 -16.64
CA GLY A 223 -0.49 3.45 -15.75
C GLY A 223 -1.61 2.43 -15.58
N GLY A 224 -2.87 2.90 -15.49
CA GLY A 224 -4.04 2.06 -15.24
C GLY A 224 -4.21 1.67 -13.77
N SER A 225 -5.42 1.23 -13.40
CA SER A 225 -5.78 0.82 -12.04
C SER A 225 -5.90 -0.70 -11.96
N TYR A 226 -5.38 -1.29 -10.89
CA TYR A 226 -5.24 -2.73 -10.72
C TYR A 226 -5.57 -3.19 -9.31
N TYR A 227 -5.76 -4.50 -9.17
CA TYR A 227 -5.96 -5.15 -7.88
C TYR A 227 -5.30 -6.54 -7.86
N PRO A 228 -4.54 -6.92 -6.83
CA PRO A 228 -4.06 -8.28 -6.65
C PRO A 228 -5.25 -9.24 -6.57
N ALA A 229 -5.30 -10.20 -7.49
CA ALA A 229 -6.38 -11.17 -7.53
C ALA A 229 -6.36 -12.00 -6.24
N GLY A 230 -7.49 -12.06 -5.52
CA GLY A 230 -7.59 -12.73 -4.23
C GLY A 230 -7.33 -11.87 -3.00
N SER A 231 -7.32 -10.54 -3.12
CA SER A 231 -6.95 -9.53 -2.11
C SER A 231 -5.48 -9.11 -2.07
N THR A 232 -5.26 -7.91 -1.51
CA THR A 232 -3.91 -7.41 -1.18
C THR A 232 -3.09 -8.40 -0.35
N LEU A 233 -3.70 -9.38 0.32
CA LEU A 233 -3.02 -10.53 0.94
C LEU A 233 -1.86 -11.09 0.08
N PHE A 234 -2.07 -11.22 -1.24
CA PHE A 234 -1.09 -11.79 -2.15
C PHE A 234 0.11 -10.88 -2.41
N LEU A 235 -0.05 -9.57 -2.43
CA LEU A 235 1.03 -8.65 -2.79
C LEU A 235 2.19 -8.67 -1.75
N PRO A 236 1.98 -8.38 -0.46
CA PRO A 236 2.99 -8.59 0.58
C PRO A 236 3.39 -10.06 0.71
N GLY A 237 2.43 -10.98 0.55
CA GLY A 237 2.66 -12.42 0.67
C GLY A 237 3.70 -12.95 -0.34
N LYS A 238 3.65 -12.48 -1.58
CA LYS A 238 4.62 -12.84 -2.62
C LYS A 238 5.99 -12.22 -2.41
N LEU A 239 6.06 -10.98 -1.90
CA LEU A 239 7.35 -10.39 -1.53
C LEU A 239 7.98 -11.12 -0.34
N GLU A 240 7.16 -11.51 0.65
CA GLU A 240 7.58 -12.34 1.77
C GLU A 240 8.10 -13.72 1.31
N GLN A 241 7.38 -14.35 0.38
CA GLN A 241 7.80 -15.63 -0.21
C GLN A 241 9.23 -15.56 -0.74
N VAL A 242 9.54 -14.54 -1.54
CA VAL A 242 10.89 -14.38 -2.10
C VAL A 242 11.94 -14.17 -1.02
N ILE A 243 11.61 -13.48 0.08
CA ILE A 243 12.54 -13.31 1.22
C ILE A 243 12.85 -14.68 1.84
N GLU A 244 11.82 -15.45 2.19
CA GLU A 244 11.98 -16.69 2.95
C GLU A 244 12.57 -17.83 2.10
N GLU A 245 12.22 -17.92 0.81
CA GLU A 245 12.82 -18.84 -0.17
C GLU A 245 14.30 -18.56 -0.44
N ASN A 246 14.73 -17.31 -0.24
CA ASN A 246 16.14 -16.94 -0.38
C ASN A 246 16.88 -16.88 0.97
N GLY A 247 16.35 -17.56 1.99
CA GLY A 247 17.02 -17.76 3.27
C GLY A 247 16.87 -16.59 4.25
N GLY A 248 16.12 -15.54 3.90
CA GLY A 248 15.76 -14.47 4.82
C GLY A 248 14.75 -14.91 5.87
N ASP A 249 14.62 -14.12 6.93
CA ASP A 249 13.74 -14.41 8.06
C ASP A 249 12.75 -13.26 8.32
N MET A 250 11.50 -13.65 8.56
CA MET A 250 10.42 -12.74 8.93
C MET A 250 10.14 -12.82 10.43
N LEU A 251 10.42 -11.74 11.14
CA LEU A 251 10.24 -11.56 12.58
C LEU A 251 9.00 -10.69 12.81
N LEU A 252 7.83 -11.30 12.61
CA LEU A 252 6.52 -10.67 12.75
C LEU A 252 6.05 -10.70 14.21
N GLY A 253 5.17 -9.77 14.58
CA GLY A 253 4.71 -9.63 15.97
C GLY A 253 5.78 -9.09 16.92
N ARG A 254 6.83 -8.45 16.40
CA ARG A 254 7.96 -7.91 17.15
C ARG A 254 8.22 -6.46 16.79
N GLU A 255 8.21 -5.59 17.78
CA GLU A 255 8.49 -4.18 17.58
C GLU A 255 9.99 -3.90 17.77
N ALA A 256 10.64 -3.27 16.79
CA ALA A 256 11.93 -2.62 17.03
C ALA A 256 11.68 -1.35 17.86
N VAL A 257 12.25 -1.28 19.06
CA VAL A 257 12.02 -0.19 20.01
C VAL A 257 13.17 0.82 20.07
N SER A 258 14.38 0.42 19.65
CA SER A 258 15.54 1.30 19.60
C SER A 258 16.59 0.81 18.59
N LEU A 259 17.31 1.74 17.97
CA LEU A 259 18.54 1.44 17.23
C LEU A 259 19.71 1.30 18.21
N LEU A 260 20.52 0.26 18.02
CA LEU A 260 21.76 0.07 18.76
C LEU A 260 22.90 0.77 18.01
N PHE A 261 23.83 1.36 18.76
CA PHE A 261 24.99 2.06 18.21
C PHE A 261 26.29 1.48 18.75
N GLU A 262 27.27 1.29 17.87
CA GLU A 262 28.66 0.95 18.19
C GLU A 262 29.57 1.91 17.41
N ASN A 263 30.51 2.59 18.07
CA ASN A 263 31.39 3.60 17.47
C ASN A 263 30.63 4.67 16.66
N GLU A 264 29.55 5.21 17.24
CA GLU A 264 28.65 6.21 16.62
C GLU A 264 27.96 5.76 15.32
N LYS A 265 27.93 4.44 15.05
CA LYS A 265 27.23 3.86 13.89
C LYS A 265 26.13 2.88 14.33
N PRO A 266 24.97 2.87 13.65
CA PRO A 266 23.97 1.83 13.83
C PRO A 266 24.58 0.44 13.67
N SER A 267 24.32 -0.46 14.62
CA SER A 267 24.90 -1.81 14.67
C SER A 267 23.87 -2.92 14.84
N GLY A 268 22.61 -2.54 15.04
CA GLY A 268 21.51 -3.46 15.29
C GLY A 268 20.27 -2.77 15.84
N VAL A 269 19.36 -3.57 16.37
CA VAL A 269 18.11 -3.12 16.99
C VAL A 269 17.84 -3.84 18.30
N LEU A 270 17.20 -3.14 19.23
CA LEU A 270 16.55 -3.70 20.42
C LEU A 270 15.08 -3.98 20.10
N LEU A 271 14.59 -5.17 20.44
CA LEU A 271 13.20 -5.56 20.29
C LEU A 271 12.40 -5.34 21.59
N ASP A 272 11.08 -5.33 21.46
CA ASP A 272 10.11 -5.19 22.57
C ASP A 272 10.20 -6.26 23.65
N ASP A 273 10.72 -7.45 23.34
CA ASP A 273 11.00 -8.51 24.31
C ASP A 273 12.38 -8.41 24.98
N GLY A 274 13.13 -7.35 24.70
CA GLY A 274 14.47 -7.12 25.22
C GLY A 274 15.58 -7.86 24.48
N SER A 275 15.26 -8.69 23.48
CA SER A 275 16.27 -9.32 22.63
C SER A 275 16.91 -8.30 21.67
N THR A 276 18.11 -8.62 21.18
CA THR A 276 18.86 -7.75 20.27
C THR A 276 19.22 -8.49 19.00
N LEU A 277 19.16 -7.79 17.87
CA LEU A 277 19.59 -8.30 16.57
C LEU A 277 20.68 -7.40 16.02
N LYS A 278 21.78 -7.99 15.56
CA LYS A 278 22.93 -7.26 15.02
C LYS A 278 23.12 -7.49 13.53
N ALA A 279 23.32 -6.41 12.78
CA ALA A 279 23.66 -6.42 11.37
C ALA A 279 24.53 -5.20 11.03
N PRO A 280 25.43 -5.32 10.04
CA PRO A 280 26.26 -4.20 9.61
C PRO A 280 25.46 -3.12 8.87
N TYR A 281 24.30 -3.47 8.30
CA TYR A 281 23.42 -2.55 7.57
C TYR A 281 21.98 -2.62 8.06
N ILE A 282 21.31 -1.48 8.03
CA ILE A 282 19.90 -1.35 8.41
C ILE A 282 19.14 -0.62 7.31
N VAL A 283 17.95 -1.12 6.96
CA VAL A 283 16.98 -0.41 6.11
C VAL A 283 15.74 -0.10 6.96
N TYR A 284 15.38 1.17 7.06
CA TYR A 284 14.23 1.64 7.79
C TYR A 284 13.08 1.97 6.84
N SER A 285 11.91 1.37 7.06
CA SER A 285 10.71 1.51 6.23
C SER A 285 9.53 2.20 6.95
N GLY A 286 9.78 2.84 8.10
CA GLY A 286 8.74 3.49 8.90
C GLY A 286 8.59 4.99 8.66
N THR A 287 7.87 5.67 9.55
CA THR A 287 7.63 7.12 9.46
C THR A 287 8.84 7.93 9.92
N VAL A 288 9.03 9.12 9.35
CA VAL A 288 10.12 10.02 9.78
C VAL A 288 10.03 10.38 11.27
N TRP A 289 8.82 10.47 11.82
CA TRP A 289 8.60 10.76 13.25
C TRP A 289 9.08 9.60 14.12
N ASN A 290 8.67 8.36 13.82
CA ASN A 290 9.10 7.20 14.61
C ASN A 290 10.63 6.98 14.53
N LEU A 291 11.27 7.34 13.41
CA LEU A 291 12.72 7.27 13.29
C LEU A 291 13.43 8.22 14.28
N TYR A 292 13.07 9.50 14.25
CA TYR A 292 13.80 10.55 14.99
C TYR A 292 13.27 10.82 16.40
N ASP A 293 12.06 10.35 16.73
CA ASP A 293 11.47 10.53 18.06
C ASP A 293 11.59 9.29 18.95
N LYS A 294 11.59 8.10 18.33
CA LYS A 294 11.57 6.82 19.07
C LYS A 294 12.82 5.98 18.87
N LEU A 295 13.21 5.71 17.62
CA LEU A 295 14.25 4.73 17.33
C LEU A 295 15.68 5.26 17.52
N ILE A 296 15.94 6.51 17.13
CA ILE A 296 17.23 7.15 17.31
C ILE A 296 17.24 7.89 18.65
N ALA A 297 18.12 7.48 19.56
CA ALA A 297 18.30 8.20 20.81
C ALA A 297 18.79 9.65 20.56
N PRO A 298 18.33 10.64 21.35
CA PRO A 298 18.71 12.05 21.15
C PRO A 298 20.23 12.30 21.15
N SER A 299 21.02 11.46 21.84
CA SER A 299 22.48 11.55 21.87
C SER A 299 23.16 11.26 20.54
N HIS A 300 22.50 10.54 19.61
CA HIS A 300 23.10 10.13 18.34
C HIS A 300 22.67 11.01 17.15
N THR A 301 21.78 11.99 17.34
CA THR A 301 21.31 12.88 16.26
C THR A 301 21.35 14.34 16.69
N MET A 302 21.50 15.23 15.72
CA MET A 302 21.41 16.67 15.97
C MET A 302 19.97 17.08 16.34
N GLN A 303 19.82 17.98 17.32
CA GLN A 303 18.52 18.55 17.70
C GLN A 303 17.80 19.16 16.49
N LYS A 304 18.52 19.91 15.64
CA LYS A 304 17.97 20.49 14.40
C LYS A 304 17.32 19.46 13.48
N ARG A 305 17.83 18.22 13.45
CA ARG A 305 17.27 17.15 12.61
C ARG A 305 15.98 16.61 13.21
N ARG A 306 15.93 16.44 14.53
CA ARG A 306 14.69 16.08 15.24
C ARG A 306 13.63 17.16 15.06
N ASP A 307 13.99 18.43 15.23
CA ASP A 307 13.07 19.56 15.03
C ASP A 307 12.54 19.58 13.58
N TRP A 308 13.41 19.28 12.59
CA TRP A 308 13.00 19.15 11.19
C TRP A 308 12.01 18.00 10.96
N ALA A 309 12.21 16.85 11.60
CA ALA A 309 11.31 15.71 11.50
C ALA A 309 9.94 16.04 12.14
N MET A 310 9.95 16.63 13.35
CA MET A 310 8.74 16.92 14.11
C MET A 310 7.89 18.06 13.52
N ARG A 311 8.50 18.99 12.76
CA ARG A 311 7.75 20.04 12.04
C ARG A 311 7.08 19.58 10.73
N GLN A 312 7.32 18.35 10.29
CA GLN A 312 6.66 17.83 9.07
C GLN A 312 5.16 17.74 9.30
N ILE A 313 4.37 18.27 8.36
CA ILE A 313 2.91 18.30 8.48
C ILE A 313 2.36 16.93 8.02
N PRO A 314 1.66 16.18 8.89
CA PRO A 314 1.08 14.88 8.53
C PRO A 314 -0.12 15.04 7.59
N THR A 315 -0.42 13.99 6.81
CA THR A 315 -1.71 13.85 6.13
C THR A 315 -2.87 13.93 7.12
N TYR A 316 -4.07 14.22 6.64
CA TYR A 316 -5.25 14.27 7.50
C TYR A 316 -5.46 12.96 8.28
N PRO A 317 -5.84 13.04 9.57
CA PRO A 317 -6.40 11.91 10.28
C PRO A 317 -7.61 11.38 9.51
N SER A 318 -7.77 10.06 9.48
CA SER A 318 -8.86 9.43 8.71
C SER A 318 -9.60 8.37 9.51
N VAL A 319 -10.83 8.14 9.09
CA VAL A 319 -11.66 6.98 9.48
C VAL A 319 -11.81 6.05 8.29
N VAL A 320 -11.97 4.76 8.56
CA VAL A 320 -12.22 3.73 7.54
C VAL A 320 -13.42 2.91 7.94
N LEU A 321 -14.49 2.96 7.15
CA LEU A 321 -15.63 2.06 7.26
C LEU A 321 -15.32 0.76 6.51
N TYR A 322 -15.51 -0.37 7.19
CA TYR A 322 -15.55 -1.69 6.59
C TYR A 322 -16.97 -2.19 6.69
N ALA A 323 -17.63 -2.49 5.57
CA ALA A 323 -18.99 -2.99 5.57
C ALA A 323 -19.19 -4.15 4.60
N VAL A 324 -20.18 -4.98 4.91
CA VAL A 324 -20.75 -6.01 4.03
C VAL A 324 -22.19 -5.62 3.78
N VAL A 325 -22.59 -5.58 2.51
CA VAL A 325 -23.95 -5.24 2.09
C VAL A 325 -24.52 -6.30 1.16
N ASP A 326 -25.85 -6.37 1.07
CA ASP A 326 -26.52 -7.13 0.01
C ASP A 326 -26.05 -6.67 -1.37
N ARG A 327 -25.77 -7.61 -2.28
CA ARG A 327 -25.25 -7.30 -3.62
C ARG A 327 -26.15 -6.35 -4.41
N ASP A 328 -27.46 -6.54 -4.32
CA ASP A 328 -28.46 -5.84 -5.12
C ASP A 328 -28.53 -4.32 -4.84
N VAL A 329 -27.97 -3.85 -3.72
CA VAL A 329 -27.93 -2.42 -3.40
C VAL A 329 -26.90 -1.64 -4.21
N ILE A 330 -25.91 -2.34 -4.79
CA ILE A 330 -24.88 -1.73 -5.63
C ILE A 330 -25.25 -1.94 -7.10
N PRO A 331 -25.57 -0.86 -7.85
CA PRO A 331 -25.92 -0.97 -9.27
C PRO A 331 -24.78 -1.56 -10.11
N GLU A 332 -25.12 -2.32 -11.16
CA GLU A 332 -24.16 -2.98 -12.05
C GLU A 332 -23.21 -2.01 -12.77
N ASP A 333 -23.61 -0.75 -12.97
CA ASP A 333 -22.80 0.29 -13.62
C ASP A 333 -21.81 0.99 -12.68
N THR A 334 -21.69 0.51 -11.43
CA THR A 334 -20.81 1.06 -10.40
C THR A 334 -19.35 0.72 -10.70
N ALA A 335 -18.46 1.70 -10.56
CA ALA A 335 -17.03 1.43 -10.67
C ALA A 335 -16.50 0.78 -9.37
N PRO A 336 -15.46 -0.08 -9.43
CA PRO A 336 -14.84 -0.64 -8.22
C PRO A 336 -14.30 0.41 -7.25
N ILE A 337 -14.03 1.63 -7.73
CA ILE A 337 -13.58 2.76 -6.93
C ILE A 337 -14.43 3.99 -7.25
N GLU A 338 -15.14 4.50 -6.25
CA GLU A 338 -16.02 5.67 -6.35
C GLU A 338 -15.59 6.74 -5.34
N MET A 339 -15.15 7.90 -5.84
CA MET A 339 -14.92 9.09 -5.03
C MET A 339 -16.23 9.85 -4.88
N LEU A 340 -16.76 9.87 -3.66
CA LEU A 340 -17.99 10.54 -3.28
C LEU A 340 -17.64 11.94 -2.77
N VAL A 341 -17.88 12.96 -3.59
CA VAL A 341 -17.67 14.36 -3.20
C VAL A 341 -18.97 14.90 -2.63
N GLY A 342 -19.09 14.92 -1.30
CA GLY A 342 -20.28 15.47 -0.63
C GLY A 342 -20.39 16.99 -0.72
N ASN A 343 -19.25 17.70 -0.70
CA ASN A 343 -19.19 19.16 -0.84
C ASN A 343 -18.21 19.57 -1.95
N PRO A 344 -18.69 20.07 -3.11
CA PRO A 344 -17.81 20.51 -4.19
C PRO A 344 -16.88 21.67 -3.79
N ASP A 345 -17.31 22.57 -2.90
CA ASP A 345 -16.66 23.88 -2.71
C ASP A 345 -15.52 23.88 -1.69
N ARG A 346 -15.44 22.86 -0.84
CA ARG A 346 -14.37 22.72 0.16
C ARG A 346 -14.09 21.27 0.50
N LEU A 347 -12.88 20.99 0.95
CA LEU A 347 -12.55 19.70 1.57
C LEU A 347 -13.23 19.63 2.93
N ASP A 348 -14.12 18.66 3.12
CA ASP A 348 -14.70 18.36 4.42
C ASP A 348 -14.94 16.86 4.64
N GLU A 349 -15.48 16.50 5.81
CA GLU A 349 -15.69 15.11 6.21
C GLU A 349 -16.67 14.37 5.29
N SER A 350 -17.44 15.07 4.45
CA SER A 350 -18.34 14.44 3.48
C SER A 350 -17.63 13.84 2.25
N GLU A 351 -16.31 14.01 2.15
CA GLU A 351 -15.48 13.35 1.15
C GLU A 351 -15.14 11.92 1.56
N VAL A 352 -15.67 10.95 0.82
CA VAL A 352 -15.41 9.53 1.07
C VAL A 352 -15.01 8.88 -0.24
N THR A 353 -13.91 8.14 -0.24
CA THR A 353 -13.59 7.23 -1.35
C THR A 353 -14.02 5.82 -0.95
N ALA A 354 -14.97 5.26 -1.68
CA ALA A 354 -15.48 3.92 -1.50
C ALA A 354 -14.80 2.95 -2.49
N TYR A 355 -14.30 1.85 -1.94
CA TYR A 355 -13.68 0.75 -2.65
C TYR A 355 -14.61 -0.47 -2.55
N ILE A 356 -15.13 -0.90 -3.69
CA ILE A 356 -16.07 -2.01 -3.86
C ILE A 356 -15.40 -3.06 -4.76
N LEU A 357 -14.23 -3.51 -4.33
CA LEU A 357 -13.35 -4.38 -5.13
C LEU A 357 -13.99 -5.74 -5.42
N SER A 358 -15.01 -6.13 -4.64
CA SER A 358 -15.84 -7.32 -4.87
C SER A 358 -16.73 -7.28 -6.13
N ILE A 359 -16.77 -6.13 -6.83
CA ILE A 359 -17.31 -6.04 -8.19
C ILE A 359 -16.44 -6.85 -9.15
N ASP A 360 -15.12 -6.66 -9.09
CA ASP A 360 -14.17 -7.31 -9.98
C ASP A 360 -13.58 -8.60 -9.37
N ASP A 361 -13.57 -8.76 -8.04
CA ASP A 361 -13.03 -9.93 -7.33
C ASP A 361 -14.04 -10.57 -6.37
N ARG A 362 -14.73 -11.62 -6.82
CA ARG A 362 -15.73 -12.35 -6.03
C ARG A 362 -15.14 -13.25 -4.94
N THR A 363 -13.81 -13.35 -4.84
CA THR A 363 -13.18 -14.13 -3.76
C THR A 363 -13.24 -13.43 -2.39
N LEU A 364 -13.59 -12.14 -2.35
CA LEU A 364 -13.54 -11.32 -1.15
C LEU A 364 -14.71 -11.55 -0.18
N CYS A 365 -15.86 -12.00 -0.67
CA CYS A 365 -17.10 -12.21 0.10
C CYS A 365 -18.01 -13.26 -0.56
N ALA A 366 -19.21 -13.48 -0.04
CA ALA A 366 -20.16 -14.38 -0.67
C ALA A 366 -20.74 -13.81 -1.99
N GLU A 367 -21.32 -14.67 -2.81
CA GLU A 367 -21.89 -14.30 -4.12
C GLU A 367 -23.06 -13.32 -4.01
N ASP A 368 -23.80 -13.30 -2.89
CA ASP A 368 -24.92 -12.39 -2.65
C ASP A 368 -24.50 -11.12 -1.87
N GLU A 369 -23.19 -10.89 -1.72
CA GLU A 369 -22.63 -9.79 -0.94
C GLU A 369 -21.69 -8.90 -1.75
N HIS A 370 -21.56 -7.65 -1.31
CA HIS A 370 -20.44 -6.78 -1.62
C HIS A 370 -19.69 -6.37 -0.36
N THR A 371 -18.36 -6.31 -0.47
CA THR A 371 -17.48 -5.62 0.48
C THR A 371 -17.37 -4.14 0.14
N ILE A 372 -17.40 -3.30 1.17
CA ILE A 372 -17.19 -1.86 1.08
C ILE A 372 -16.06 -1.49 2.04
N VAL A 373 -15.01 -0.88 1.49
CA VAL A 373 -14.01 -0.16 2.29
C VAL A 373 -14.16 1.32 1.94
N ALA A 374 -14.52 2.17 2.91
CA ALA A 374 -14.76 3.59 2.68
C ALA A 374 -13.83 4.43 3.55
N ILE A 375 -12.97 5.23 2.92
CA ILE A 375 -11.98 6.07 3.62
C ILE A 375 -12.39 7.53 3.48
N GLY A 376 -12.41 8.25 4.60
CA GLY A 376 -12.68 9.69 4.63
C GLY A 376 -11.89 10.39 5.74
N PRO A 377 -11.63 11.70 5.62
CA PRO A 377 -11.00 12.46 6.68
C PRO A 377 -11.93 12.56 7.89
N THR A 378 -11.33 12.75 9.06
CA THR A 378 -12.03 13.13 10.29
C THR A 378 -11.33 14.33 10.91
N PHE A 379 -12.12 15.31 11.33
CA PHE A 379 -11.69 16.50 12.05
C PHE A 379 -12.10 16.46 13.53
N GLU A 380 -12.78 15.39 13.94
CA GLU A 380 -13.00 15.06 15.34
C GLU A 380 -11.66 14.78 16.04
N LYS A 381 -11.56 15.14 17.33
CA LYS A 381 -10.40 14.82 18.17
C LYS A 381 -10.54 13.43 18.77
N TRP A 382 -9.52 12.61 18.58
CA TRP A 382 -9.49 11.21 19.02
C TRP A 382 -8.57 10.94 20.21
N ASP A 383 -7.79 11.93 20.64
CA ASP A 383 -6.71 11.77 21.62
C ASP A 383 -7.21 11.65 23.08
N ASP A 384 -8.36 12.27 23.39
CA ASP A 384 -8.85 12.47 24.77
C ASP A 384 -10.12 11.66 25.13
N ALA A 385 -10.49 10.66 24.33
CA ALA A 385 -11.74 9.95 24.53
C ALA A 385 -11.59 8.84 25.60
N GLU A 386 -12.17 9.05 26.79
CA GLU A 386 -12.51 7.95 27.72
C GLU A 386 -13.31 6.87 26.97
N ASP A 387 -13.18 5.59 27.35
CA ASP A 387 -13.66 4.44 26.56
C ASP A 387 -15.12 4.54 26.10
N LEU A 388 -16.04 5.03 26.96
CA LEU A 388 -17.45 5.21 26.61
C LEU A 388 -17.65 6.33 25.57
N SER A 389 -16.91 7.44 25.70
CA SER A 389 -16.96 8.53 24.73
C SER A 389 -16.36 8.12 23.37
N TYR A 390 -15.36 7.24 23.37
CA TYR A 390 -14.73 6.71 22.17
C TYR A 390 -15.70 5.85 21.35
N GLN A 391 -16.44 4.92 21.99
CA GLN A 391 -17.41 4.08 21.29
C GLN A 391 -18.57 4.90 20.71
N SER A 392 -19.07 5.90 21.45
CA SER A 392 -20.10 6.80 20.95
C SER A 392 -19.64 7.60 19.72
N LYS A 393 -18.42 8.16 19.76
CA LYS A 393 -17.79 8.83 18.59
C LYS A 393 -17.66 7.88 17.40
N LYS A 394 -17.22 6.64 17.64
CA LYS A 394 -17.08 5.63 16.59
C LYS A 394 -18.42 5.28 15.94
N LEU A 395 -19.50 5.15 16.71
CA LEU A 395 -20.84 4.90 16.18
C LEU A 395 -21.39 6.10 15.39
N LYS A 396 -21.16 7.33 15.86
CA LYS A 396 -21.53 8.56 15.14
C LYS A 396 -20.84 8.62 13.77
N GLU A 397 -19.54 8.36 13.74
CA GLU A 397 -18.76 8.36 12.49
C GLU A 397 -19.16 7.22 11.55
N GLN A 398 -19.51 6.05 12.09
CA GLN A 398 -20.07 4.96 11.30
C GLN A 398 -21.37 5.37 10.61
N GLY A 399 -22.31 5.99 11.35
CA GLY A 399 -23.54 6.53 10.77
C GLY A 399 -23.27 7.57 9.69
N ARG A 400 -22.37 8.52 9.96
CA ARG A 400 -21.98 9.56 8.99
C ARG A 400 -21.44 8.98 7.68
N LEU A 401 -20.55 7.98 7.75
CA LEU A 401 -19.98 7.34 6.55
C LEU A 401 -21.07 6.56 5.77
N ILE A 402 -21.95 5.85 6.48
CA ILE A 402 -23.12 5.17 5.88
C ILE A 402 -24.02 6.20 5.17
N ASP A 403 -24.33 7.33 5.80
CA ASP A 403 -25.17 8.38 5.22
C ASP A 403 -24.55 9.01 3.96
N VAL A 404 -23.23 9.11 3.88
CA VAL A 404 -22.54 9.58 2.67
C VAL A 404 -22.70 8.57 1.53
N ILE A 405 -22.55 7.28 1.83
CA ILE A 405 -22.64 6.20 0.84
C ILE A 405 -24.09 5.99 0.38
N GLU A 406 -25.07 6.10 1.29
CA GLU A 406 -26.52 6.04 1.01
C GLU A 406 -26.95 7.02 -0.09
N LYS A 407 -26.33 8.21 -0.16
CA LYS A 407 -26.62 9.19 -1.22
C LYS A 407 -26.30 8.66 -2.62
N ARG A 408 -25.29 7.80 -2.75
CA ARG A 408 -24.90 7.18 -4.01
C ARG A 408 -25.65 5.85 -4.25
N PHE A 409 -25.99 5.14 -3.17
CA PHE A 409 -26.66 3.84 -3.21
C PHE A 409 -27.88 3.87 -2.28
N PRO A 410 -29.04 4.38 -2.73
CA PRO A 410 -30.26 4.36 -1.93
C PRO A 410 -30.63 2.93 -1.53
N GLY A 411 -30.90 2.71 -0.25
CA GLY A 411 -31.10 1.37 0.31
C GLY A 411 -29.88 0.80 1.06
N PHE A 412 -28.72 1.49 1.00
CA PHE A 412 -27.46 1.01 1.54
C PHE A 412 -27.55 0.67 3.02
N SER A 413 -28.06 1.61 3.82
CA SER A 413 -28.22 1.50 5.26
C SER A 413 -29.07 0.29 5.68
N GLN A 414 -30.16 -0.01 4.96
CA GLN A 414 -30.97 -1.21 5.23
C GLN A 414 -30.30 -2.51 4.79
N SER A 415 -29.39 -2.43 3.82
CA SER A 415 -28.69 -3.59 3.25
C SER A 415 -27.42 -3.98 4.01
N VAL A 416 -27.02 -3.21 5.03
CA VAL A 416 -25.81 -3.48 5.83
C VAL A 416 -25.98 -4.75 6.66
N ARG A 417 -25.24 -5.81 6.29
CA ARG A 417 -25.14 -7.07 7.03
C ARG A 417 -24.11 -6.99 8.16
N TYR A 418 -23.04 -6.22 7.93
CA TYR A 418 -21.95 -6.01 8.88
C TYR A 418 -21.33 -4.65 8.65
N SER A 419 -20.93 -3.97 9.72
CA SER A 419 -20.09 -2.78 9.61
C SER A 419 -19.21 -2.56 10.84
N GLU A 420 -18.00 -2.07 10.63
CA GLU A 420 -17.12 -1.55 11.68
C GLU A 420 -16.25 -0.40 11.17
N VAL A 421 -15.81 0.47 12.08
CA VAL A 421 -14.96 1.63 11.75
C VAL A 421 -13.57 1.53 12.38
N ALA A 422 -12.53 1.71 11.58
CA ALA A 422 -11.21 2.07 12.07
C ALA A 422 -11.10 3.59 12.24
N THR A 423 -10.54 4.01 13.36
CA THR A 423 -10.34 5.42 13.74
C THR A 423 -8.87 5.82 13.60
N PRO A 424 -8.52 7.10 13.74
CA PRO A 424 -7.11 7.52 13.80
C PRO A 424 -6.27 6.71 14.81
N ARG A 425 -6.80 6.40 16.00
CA ARG A 425 -6.14 5.52 17.00
C ARG A 425 -5.96 4.09 16.51
N THR A 426 -6.90 3.59 15.70
CA THR A 426 -6.82 2.26 15.10
C THR A 426 -5.70 2.21 14.06
N ILE A 427 -5.63 3.23 13.19
CA ILE A 427 -4.57 3.36 12.19
C ILE A 427 -3.20 3.47 12.88
N GLU A 428 -3.07 4.27 13.93
CA GLU A 428 -1.82 4.40 14.68
C GLU A 428 -1.42 3.08 15.37
N ARG A 429 -2.38 2.38 15.99
CA ARG A 429 -2.13 1.08 16.65
C ARG A 429 -1.58 0.03 15.67
N TYR A 430 -2.20 -0.12 14.50
CA TYR A 430 -1.90 -1.23 13.58
C TYR A 430 -0.89 -0.89 12.49
N ALA A 431 -0.81 0.36 12.05
CA ALA A 431 0.10 0.79 10.98
C ALA A 431 1.22 1.72 11.44
N MET A 432 1.27 2.03 12.75
CA MET A 432 2.24 2.95 13.36
C MET A 432 2.32 4.33 12.68
N LYS A 433 1.19 4.78 12.14
CA LYS A 433 1.07 6.12 11.55
C LYS A 433 0.65 7.11 12.62
N ASN A 434 1.55 8.03 12.93
CA ASN A 434 1.37 9.02 13.98
C ASN A 434 0.09 9.85 13.76
N GLY A 435 -0.76 9.96 14.79
CA GLY A 435 -2.00 10.74 14.74
C GLY A 435 -3.05 10.23 13.73
N GLY A 436 -2.94 8.97 13.28
CA GLY A 436 -3.85 8.38 12.31
C GLY A 436 -3.69 8.90 10.88
N ALA A 437 -2.51 9.42 10.54
CA ALA A 437 -2.16 9.77 9.17
C ALA A 437 -2.28 8.54 8.24
N VAL A 438 -2.80 8.71 7.02
CA VAL A 438 -2.94 7.59 6.07
C VAL A 438 -1.60 7.23 5.42
N ALA A 439 -0.76 8.22 5.12
CA ALA A 439 0.43 8.02 4.31
C ALA A 439 1.66 8.89 4.68
N GLY A 440 1.72 9.43 5.89
CA GLY A 440 2.92 10.11 6.40
C GLY A 440 2.88 11.64 6.21
N PRO A 441 4.01 12.31 5.95
CA PRO A 441 4.01 13.75 5.67
C PRO A 441 3.27 14.10 4.37
N LYS A 442 2.42 15.14 4.37
CA LYS A 442 1.70 15.60 3.15
C LYS A 442 2.64 15.85 1.99
N GLN A 443 2.17 15.64 0.76
CA GLN A 443 2.90 16.04 -0.44
C GLN A 443 2.60 17.50 -0.77
N MET A 444 3.18 18.42 0.01
CA MET A 444 2.95 19.87 -0.15
C MET A 444 4.25 20.66 -0.42
N LEU A 445 4.09 21.86 -0.96
CA LEU A 445 5.16 22.85 -1.08
C LEU A 445 5.83 23.07 0.28
N GLY A 446 7.17 23.04 0.28
CA GLY A 446 7.94 23.13 1.52
C GLY A 446 8.39 21.79 2.11
N GLN A 447 7.73 20.67 1.79
CA GLN A 447 8.07 19.31 2.27
C GLN A 447 7.90 18.21 1.20
N HIS A 448 8.14 18.55 -0.06
CA HIS A 448 8.14 17.62 -1.20
C HIS A 448 9.57 17.38 -1.68
N MET A 449 9.76 16.29 -2.44
CA MET A 449 11.02 15.95 -3.11
C MET A 449 12.19 15.99 -2.11
N PHE A 450 13.28 16.68 -2.45
CA PHE A 450 14.52 16.77 -1.66
C PHE A 450 14.37 17.41 -0.28
N ARG A 451 13.19 17.93 0.08
CA ARG A 451 12.89 18.43 1.44
C ARG A 451 12.33 17.34 2.37
N ARG A 452 12.12 16.12 1.87
CA ARG A 452 11.69 14.93 2.63
C ARG A 452 12.90 14.15 3.17
N LEU A 453 12.63 13.02 3.83
CA LEU A 453 13.66 12.07 4.24
C LEU A 453 14.35 11.50 3.00
N HIS A 454 15.68 11.47 2.99
CA HIS A 454 16.46 10.91 1.88
C HIS A 454 16.68 9.42 2.09
N THR A 455 17.00 8.71 1.02
CA THR A 455 17.36 7.28 1.07
C THR A 455 18.62 7.08 1.90
N ARG A 456 19.59 7.98 1.75
CA ARG A 456 20.81 8.06 2.56
C ARG A 456 20.66 9.17 3.58
N ILE A 457 20.98 8.88 4.84
CA ILE A 457 20.96 9.85 5.93
C ILE A 457 22.35 9.98 6.56
N GLU A 458 22.45 10.42 7.81
CA GLU A 458 23.72 10.76 8.47
C GLU A 458 24.71 9.59 8.57
N TRP A 459 24.19 8.36 8.55
CA TRP A 459 25.00 7.14 8.66
C TRP A 459 25.10 6.41 7.33
N ASP A 460 26.31 5.95 7.00
CA ASP A 460 26.60 5.30 5.74
C ASP A 460 26.13 3.84 5.66
N ASN A 461 25.52 3.34 6.75
CA ASN A 461 24.97 2.00 6.89
C ASN A 461 23.51 1.95 7.38
N LEU A 462 22.82 3.10 7.42
CA LEU A 462 21.38 3.19 7.65
C LEU A 462 20.71 3.85 6.43
N PHE A 463 19.79 3.12 5.81
CA PHE A 463 19.07 3.56 4.63
C PHE A 463 17.58 3.69 4.94
N CYS A 464 16.89 4.64 4.32
CA CYS A 464 15.46 4.86 4.52
C CYS A 464 14.67 4.56 3.24
N CYS A 465 13.49 3.98 3.39
CA CYS A 465 12.53 3.79 2.32
C CYS A 465 11.09 3.99 2.81
N GLY A 466 10.15 4.09 1.87
CA GLY A 466 8.73 4.26 2.17
C GLY A 466 8.24 5.70 2.02
N GLU A 467 7.01 5.95 2.44
CA GLU A 467 6.24 7.17 2.10
C GLU A 467 6.79 8.47 2.70
N SER A 468 7.56 8.38 3.78
CA SER A 468 8.22 9.53 4.39
C SER A 468 9.43 10.02 3.59
N THR A 469 9.87 9.24 2.60
CA THR A 469 11.04 9.56 1.77
C THR A 469 10.72 10.50 0.61
N VAL A 470 11.75 10.87 -0.16
CA VAL A 470 11.70 11.75 -1.35
C VAL A 470 10.56 11.41 -2.32
N MET A 471 10.24 10.12 -2.48
CA MET A 471 9.20 9.66 -3.40
C MET A 471 7.77 9.91 -2.91
N GLY A 472 7.58 10.15 -1.60
CA GLY A 472 6.28 10.43 -1.02
C GLY A 472 5.32 9.24 -1.04
N THR A 473 4.02 9.56 -0.97
CA THR A 473 2.91 8.61 -0.87
C THR A 473 2.60 7.93 -2.21
N GLY A 474 2.05 6.71 -2.14
CA GLY A 474 1.60 5.92 -3.29
C GLY A 474 2.26 4.54 -3.34
N THR A 475 1.55 3.50 -3.77
CA THR A 475 2.15 2.16 -3.78
C THR A 475 3.30 1.99 -4.79
N PRO A 476 3.29 2.61 -5.99
CA PRO A 476 4.46 2.55 -6.88
C PRO A 476 5.65 3.36 -6.35
N THR A 477 5.39 4.48 -5.67
CA THR A 477 6.43 5.39 -5.15
C THR A 477 7.16 4.75 -3.96
N VAL A 478 6.44 4.09 -3.04
CA VAL A 478 7.08 3.36 -1.93
C VAL A 478 7.84 2.12 -2.42
N THR A 479 7.35 1.45 -3.46
CA THR A 479 8.06 0.31 -4.09
C THR A 479 9.37 0.77 -4.72
N THR A 480 9.33 1.88 -5.46
CA THR A 480 10.54 2.51 -6.03
C THR A 480 11.52 2.94 -4.94
N SER A 481 11.01 3.44 -3.81
CA SER A 481 11.82 3.80 -2.64
C SER A 481 12.52 2.57 -2.02
N GLY A 482 11.80 1.44 -1.86
CA GLY A 482 12.37 0.18 -1.39
C GLY A 482 13.44 -0.38 -2.33
N LEU A 483 13.15 -0.40 -3.64
CA LEU A 483 14.11 -0.76 -4.68
C LEU A 483 15.37 0.12 -4.65
N SER A 484 15.20 1.42 -4.46
CA SER A 484 16.32 2.36 -4.41
C SER A 484 17.21 2.09 -3.20
N ALA A 485 16.63 1.88 -2.02
CA ALA A 485 17.37 1.51 -0.81
C ALA A 485 18.16 0.20 -1.01
N ALA A 486 17.54 -0.82 -1.62
CA ALA A 486 18.23 -2.06 -1.96
C ALA A 486 19.40 -1.83 -2.93
N ASN A 487 19.16 -1.13 -4.04
CA ASN A 487 20.20 -0.84 -5.04
C ASN A 487 21.35 -0.02 -4.49
N VAL A 488 21.07 0.95 -3.63
CA VAL A 488 22.06 1.76 -2.92
C VAL A 488 22.99 0.88 -2.09
N LEU A 489 22.42 -0.06 -1.34
CA LEU A 489 23.18 -1.00 -0.52
C LEU A 489 23.96 -2.00 -1.38
N LEU A 490 23.34 -2.57 -2.42
CA LEU A 490 24.01 -3.48 -3.35
C LEU A 490 25.24 -2.84 -3.98
N LYS A 491 25.11 -1.61 -4.50
CA LYS A 491 26.24 -0.84 -5.04
C LYS A 491 27.34 -0.63 -3.99
N LYS A 492 26.98 -0.32 -2.74
CA LYS A 492 27.95 -0.15 -1.64
C LYS A 492 28.72 -1.45 -1.37
N LEU A 493 28.07 -2.60 -1.54
CA LEU A 493 28.65 -3.93 -1.38
C LEU A 493 29.37 -4.46 -2.63
N GLY A 494 29.47 -3.66 -3.70
CA GLY A 494 30.03 -4.11 -4.98
C GLY A 494 29.20 -5.21 -5.67
N LYS A 495 27.91 -5.31 -5.34
CA LYS A 495 26.95 -6.23 -5.97
C LYS A 495 26.17 -5.52 -7.07
N GLU A 496 25.80 -6.29 -8.09
CA GLU A 496 25.01 -5.81 -9.22
C GLU A 496 23.64 -5.26 -8.76
N PRO A 497 23.30 -4.00 -9.07
CA PRO A 497 21.97 -3.45 -8.79
C PRO A 497 20.92 -4.02 -9.76
N TYR A 498 19.65 -3.85 -9.42
CA TYR A 498 18.53 -4.10 -10.32
C TYR A 498 18.32 -2.89 -11.22
N VAL A 499 18.45 -3.10 -12.53
CA VAL A 499 18.31 -2.07 -13.56
C VAL A 499 17.34 -2.58 -14.60
N TYR A 500 16.42 -1.71 -15.02
CA TYR A 500 15.45 -2.03 -16.05
C TYR A 500 16.11 -2.37 -17.38
N ASN A 501 15.57 -3.39 -18.04
CA ASN A 501 15.84 -3.66 -19.45
C ASN A 501 14.53 -4.02 -20.16
N GLU A 502 14.43 -3.66 -21.44
CA GLU A 502 13.20 -3.86 -22.24
C GLU A 502 12.88 -5.34 -22.50
N ASN A 503 13.87 -6.23 -22.38
CA ASN A 503 13.75 -7.66 -22.67
C ASN A 503 13.48 -8.51 -21.41
N MET A 504 13.11 -7.88 -20.29
CA MET A 504 12.76 -8.63 -19.07
C MET A 504 11.55 -9.51 -19.32
N LYS A 505 11.65 -10.77 -18.90
CA LYS A 505 10.48 -11.66 -18.87
C LYS A 505 9.43 -11.07 -17.92
N ASN A 506 8.18 -11.08 -18.38
CA ASN A 506 7.05 -10.62 -17.60
C ASN A 506 6.54 -11.72 -16.66
N TYR A 507 6.43 -11.40 -15.37
CA TYR A 507 5.89 -12.26 -14.32
C TYR A 507 4.54 -11.75 -13.76
N VAL A 508 4.05 -10.61 -14.24
CA VAL A 508 2.71 -10.12 -13.92
C VAL A 508 1.71 -10.69 -14.92
N ARG A 509 0.75 -11.47 -14.43
CA ARG A 509 -0.33 -12.04 -15.24
C ARG A 509 -1.61 -11.24 -15.01
N ILE A 510 -2.18 -10.69 -16.08
CA ILE A 510 -3.50 -10.06 -16.03
C ILE A 510 -4.54 -11.16 -16.14
N VAL A 511 -5.46 -11.24 -15.18
CA VAL A 511 -6.52 -12.24 -15.14
C VAL A 511 -7.87 -11.63 -15.50
N ASP A 512 -8.78 -12.48 -15.99
CA ASP A 512 -10.13 -12.08 -16.37
C ASP A 512 -11.00 -11.74 -15.15
N LYS A 513 -12.04 -10.96 -15.40
CA LYS A 513 -13.01 -10.51 -14.41
C LYS A 513 -14.45 -10.87 -14.83
N PRO A 514 -15.38 -11.13 -13.87
CA PRO A 514 -15.14 -11.16 -12.43
C PRO A 514 -14.25 -12.34 -12.03
N PHE A 515 -13.24 -12.07 -11.20
CA PHE A 515 -12.34 -13.10 -10.70
C PHE A 515 -13.06 -13.93 -9.63
N THR A 516 -12.95 -15.25 -9.69
CA THR A 516 -13.72 -16.18 -8.85
C THR A 516 -12.81 -17.18 -8.13
N SER A 517 -13.38 -17.87 -7.13
CA SER A 517 -12.66 -18.88 -6.35
C SER A 517 -12.17 -20.10 -7.17
N ASP A 518 -12.77 -20.36 -8.34
CA ASP A 518 -12.34 -21.42 -9.25
C ASP A 518 -11.10 -21.03 -10.06
N MET A 519 -10.95 -19.74 -10.37
CA MET A 519 -9.79 -19.16 -11.05
C MET A 519 -8.60 -18.99 -10.07
N LEU A 520 -8.89 -18.76 -8.79
CA LEU A 520 -7.86 -18.66 -7.77
C LEU A 520 -7.03 -19.95 -7.68
N TYR A 521 -5.71 -19.80 -7.80
CA TYR A 521 -4.71 -20.86 -7.81
C TYR A 521 -4.69 -21.76 -9.05
N GLU A 522 -5.30 -21.38 -10.17
CA GLU A 522 -5.34 -22.20 -11.39
C GLU A 522 -3.96 -22.57 -11.97
N THR A 523 -2.91 -21.80 -11.65
CA THR A 523 -1.53 -22.04 -12.10
C THR A 523 -0.76 -23.01 -11.22
N TYR A 524 -1.29 -23.39 -10.06
CA TYR A 524 -0.65 -24.30 -9.12
C TYR A 524 -1.06 -25.75 -9.39
N ALA A 525 -0.21 -26.70 -9.01
CA ALA A 525 -0.56 -28.11 -9.12
C ALA A 525 -1.68 -28.49 -8.13
N GLU A 526 -2.50 -29.50 -8.44
CA GLU A 526 -3.66 -29.87 -7.62
C GLU A 526 -3.36 -30.12 -6.12
N PRO A 527 -2.25 -30.77 -5.71
CA PRO A 527 -1.91 -30.90 -4.30
C PRO A 527 -1.68 -29.54 -3.60
N GLU A 528 -1.04 -28.60 -4.29
CA GLU A 528 -0.79 -27.24 -3.81
C GLU A 528 -2.11 -26.46 -3.73
N LYS A 529 -2.87 -26.46 -4.81
CA LYS A 529 -4.17 -25.79 -4.90
C LYS A 529 -5.12 -26.23 -3.78
N ALA A 530 -5.20 -27.53 -3.51
CA ALA A 530 -6.03 -28.07 -2.44
C ALA A 530 -5.62 -27.55 -1.05
N VAL A 531 -4.31 -27.57 -0.74
CA VAL A 531 -3.82 -27.12 0.57
C VAL A 531 -3.91 -25.59 0.73
N MET A 532 -3.67 -24.84 -0.34
CA MET A 532 -3.80 -23.37 -0.36
C MET A 532 -5.25 -22.96 -0.09
N ARG A 533 -6.22 -23.63 -0.73
CA ARG A 533 -7.66 -23.42 -0.47
C ARG A 533 -8.03 -23.71 0.97
N GLN A 534 -7.51 -24.78 1.56
CA GLN A 534 -7.74 -25.09 2.97
C GLN A 534 -7.16 -24.01 3.89
N ALA A 535 -5.94 -23.57 3.61
CA ALA A 535 -5.26 -22.54 4.40
C ALA A 535 -5.95 -21.16 4.30
N LEU A 536 -6.46 -20.78 3.12
CA LEU A 536 -7.16 -19.52 2.89
C LEU A 536 -8.42 -19.37 3.77
N ARG A 537 -9.03 -20.48 4.21
CA ARG A 537 -10.19 -20.48 5.12
C ARG A 537 -9.84 -19.98 6.53
N CYS A 538 -8.55 -19.91 6.89
CA CYS A 538 -8.13 -19.34 8.15
C CYS A 538 -8.55 -17.87 8.28
N ARG A 539 -9.08 -17.50 9.45
CA ARG A 539 -9.55 -16.14 9.77
C ARG A 539 -8.44 -15.16 10.15
N LEU A 540 -7.19 -15.63 10.24
CA LEU A 540 -6.03 -14.82 10.61
C LEU A 540 -6.24 -14.04 11.92
N CYS A 541 -6.81 -14.70 12.93
CA CYS A 541 -7.19 -14.05 14.19
C CYS A 541 -6.00 -13.34 14.86
N GLU A 542 -6.18 -12.09 15.31
CA GLU A 542 -5.20 -11.36 16.13
C GLU A 542 -4.86 -12.11 17.42
N HIS A 543 -5.85 -12.79 18.00
CA HIS A 543 -5.71 -13.71 19.12
C HIS A 543 -6.20 -15.10 18.69
N PRO A 544 -5.30 -15.98 18.19
CA PRO A 544 -5.69 -17.29 17.67
C PRO A 544 -6.39 -18.15 18.72
N SER A 545 -7.68 -18.41 18.49
CA SER A 545 -8.48 -19.27 19.36
C SER A 545 -8.02 -20.73 19.30
N CYS A 546 -7.46 -21.15 18.16
CA CYS A 546 -7.01 -22.51 17.89
C CYS A 546 -5.90 -22.93 18.83
N THR A 547 -4.90 -22.07 19.06
CA THR A 547 -3.71 -22.42 19.83
C THR A 547 -3.81 -22.05 21.31
N GLN A 548 -4.76 -21.21 21.72
CA GLN A 548 -4.98 -20.85 23.14
C GLN A 548 -3.70 -20.43 23.91
N ARG A 549 -2.76 -19.74 23.24
CA ARG A 549 -1.42 -19.32 23.72
C ARG A 549 -0.31 -20.38 23.65
N GLU A 550 -0.56 -21.56 23.09
CA GLU A 550 0.52 -22.46 22.66
C GLU A 550 1.40 -21.77 21.59
N PRO A 551 2.71 -22.06 21.56
CA PRO A 551 3.70 -21.29 20.78
C PRO A 551 3.61 -21.50 19.26
N THR A 552 2.91 -22.52 18.78
CA THR A 552 2.77 -22.81 17.35
C THR A 552 2.02 -21.68 16.63
N ASP A 553 2.65 -21.05 15.63
CA ASP A 553 2.04 -19.95 14.88
C ASP A 553 1.15 -20.45 13.72
N ILE A 554 0.01 -21.06 14.07
CA ILE A 554 -0.93 -21.58 13.08
C ILE A 554 -1.40 -20.49 12.11
N ARG A 555 -1.66 -19.26 12.57
CA ARG A 555 -2.09 -18.18 11.66
C ARG A 555 -1.00 -17.82 10.65
N GLY A 556 0.26 -17.78 11.07
CA GLY A 556 1.39 -17.44 10.21
C GLY A 556 1.67 -18.54 9.19
N ILE A 557 1.50 -19.80 9.58
CA ILE A 557 1.55 -20.97 8.68
C ILE A 557 0.44 -20.87 7.64
N MET A 558 -0.82 -20.71 8.06
CA MET A 558 -1.96 -20.66 7.13
C MET A 558 -1.87 -19.48 6.16
N ARG A 559 -1.49 -18.28 6.64
CA ARG A 559 -1.34 -17.10 5.78
C ARG A 559 -0.32 -17.33 4.66
N ARG A 560 0.84 -17.89 5.01
CA ARG A 560 1.92 -18.18 4.05
C ARG A 560 1.52 -19.27 3.06
N THR A 561 0.93 -20.36 3.54
CA THR A 561 0.39 -21.41 2.68
C THR A 561 -0.66 -20.85 1.72
N ALA A 562 -1.56 -19.97 2.17
CA ALA A 562 -2.61 -19.40 1.33
C ALA A 562 -2.10 -18.56 0.14
N VAL A 563 -0.85 -18.07 0.19
CA VAL A 563 -0.23 -17.29 -0.89
C VAL A 563 0.84 -18.06 -1.65
N GLY A 564 1.03 -19.35 -1.34
CA GLY A 564 2.02 -20.23 -1.99
C GLY A 564 3.42 -20.19 -1.37
N ASN A 565 3.59 -19.47 -0.26
CA ASN A 565 4.85 -19.41 0.46
C ASN A 565 5.04 -20.66 1.35
N PHE A 566 5.25 -21.81 0.73
CA PHE A 566 5.39 -23.07 1.45
C PHE A 566 6.69 -23.18 2.25
N VAL A 567 7.79 -22.61 1.72
CA VAL A 567 9.08 -22.57 2.42
C VAL A 567 8.96 -21.78 3.72
N GLY A 568 8.37 -20.59 3.66
CA GLY A 568 8.09 -19.77 4.82
C GLY A 568 7.14 -20.44 5.82
N ALA A 569 6.08 -21.08 5.32
CA ALA A 569 5.14 -21.81 6.16
C ALA A 569 5.84 -22.96 6.92
N LYS A 570 6.72 -23.71 6.24
CA LYS A 570 7.53 -24.76 6.87
C LYS A 570 8.56 -24.20 7.85
N LYS A 571 9.28 -23.12 7.51
CA LYS A 571 10.15 -22.42 8.46
C LYS A 571 9.40 -22.01 9.72
N CYS A 572 8.17 -21.51 9.58
CA CYS A 572 7.31 -21.12 10.69
C CYS A 572 6.89 -22.33 11.55
N TRP A 573 6.48 -23.44 10.91
CA TRP A 573 6.14 -24.70 11.58
C TRP A 573 7.30 -25.27 12.41
N LEU A 574 8.51 -25.30 11.84
CA LEU A 574 9.68 -25.90 12.49
C LEU A 574 10.16 -25.14 13.74
N LYS A 575 9.75 -23.89 13.95
CA LYS A 575 10.10 -23.12 15.16
C LYS A 575 9.41 -23.67 16.42
N ALA A 576 8.20 -24.17 16.28
CA ALA A 576 7.39 -24.67 17.39
C ALA A 576 6.40 -25.76 16.89
N PRO A 577 6.90 -26.94 16.49
CA PRO A 577 6.07 -28.02 16.00
C PRO A 577 5.16 -28.57 17.11
N ALA A 578 4.05 -29.16 16.68
CA ALA A 578 3.01 -29.73 17.53
C ALA A 578 2.73 -31.18 17.11
N ASP A 579 2.36 -32.04 18.06
CA ASP A 579 1.98 -33.42 17.75
C ASP A 579 0.57 -33.52 17.16
N SER A 580 0.18 -34.72 16.69
CA SER A 580 -1.13 -34.95 16.08
C SER A 580 -2.29 -34.62 17.02
N SER A 581 -2.16 -34.88 18.33
CA SER A 581 -3.20 -34.56 19.30
C SER A 581 -3.39 -33.06 19.45
N ALA A 582 -2.30 -32.29 19.46
CA ALA A 582 -2.33 -30.83 19.48
C ALA A 582 -2.97 -30.28 18.20
N LEU A 583 -2.65 -30.83 17.02
CA LEU A 583 -3.28 -30.41 15.77
C LEU A 583 -4.80 -30.65 15.77
N GLU A 584 -5.26 -31.80 16.24
CA GLU A 584 -6.71 -32.07 16.42
C GLU A 584 -7.38 -31.06 17.36
N ARG A 585 -6.73 -30.75 18.50
CA ARG A 585 -7.22 -29.70 19.40
C ARG A 585 -7.26 -28.33 18.73
N TYR A 586 -6.24 -27.97 17.94
CA TYR A 586 -6.19 -26.70 17.23
C TYR A 586 -7.34 -26.57 16.22
N GLU A 587 -7.65 -27.64 15.50
CA GLU A 587 -8.80 -27.65 14.57
C GLU A 587 -10.12 -27.50 15.33
N ALA A 588 -10.32 -28.27 16.40
CA ALA A 588 -11.53 -28.19 17.23
C ALA A 588 -11.71 -26.81 17.90
N ASN A 589 -10.60 -26.13 18.21
CA ASN A 589 -10.60 -24.80 18.83
C ASN A 589 -10.57 -23.64 17.84
N CYS A 590 -10.42 -23.92 16.54
CA CYS A 590 -10.49 -22.92 15.49
C CYS A 590 -11.80 -22.12 15.58
N VAL A 591 -11.74 -20.81 15.34
CA VAL A 591 -12.94 -19.94 15.39
C VAL A 591 -14.05 -20.45 14.46
N CYS A 592 -13.71 -21.02 13.30
CA CYS A 592 -14.67 -21.64 12.40
C CYS A 592 -15.43 -22.78 13.08
N ALA A 593 -14.73 -23.64 13.83
CA ALA A 593 -15.34 -24.74 14.58
C ALA A 593 -16.25 -24.22 15.71
N ARG A 594 -15.81 -23.18 16.44
CA ARG A 594 -16.59 -22.54 17.51
C ARG A 594 -17.88 -21.87 17.03
N GLU A 595 -17.89 -21.43 15.78
CA GLU A 595 -19.07 -20.89 15.09
C GLU A 595 -19.93 -21.98 14.43
N ASN A 596 -19.73 -23.26 14.78
CA ASN A 596 -20.40 -24.43 14.20
C ASN A 596 -20.25 -24.55 12.66
N ARG A 597 -19.16 -24.02 12.12
CA ARG A 597 -18.77 -24.19 10.71
C ARG A 597 -17.70 -25.27 10.59
N THR A 598 -17.47 -25.75 9.37
CA THR A 598 -16.37 -26.68 9.10
C THR A 598 -15.05 -26.11 9.62
N PRO A 599 -14.28 -26.84 10.44
CA PRO A 599 -12.97 -26.39 10.91
C PRO A 599 -11.99 -26.10 9.75
N VAL A 600 -10.96 -25.30 10.01
CA VAL A 600 -9.82 -25.19 9.11
C VAL A 600 -9.01 -26.48 9.23
N SER A 601 -8.67 -27.12 8.12
CA SER A 601 -7.92 -28.39 8.07
C SER A 601 -6.42 -28.17 8.33
N ILE A 602 -6.08 -27.77 9.55
CA ILE A 602 -4.71 -27.50 10.00
C ILE A 602 -3.80 -28.72 9.80
N GLY A 603 -4.25 -29.92 10.21
CA GLY A 603 -3.46 -31.14 10.13
C GLY A 603 -3.11 -31.55 8.69
N ALA A 604 -4.04 -31.35 7.75
CA ALA A 604 -3.81 -31.61 6.33
C ALA A 604 -2.74 -30.65 5.76
N VAL A 605 -2.81 -29.37 6.13
CA VAL A 605 -1.80 -28.37 5.75
C VAL A 605 -0.43 -28.74 6.29
N ILE A 606 -0.32 -29.10 7.57
CA ILE A 606 0.95 -29.52 8.18
C ILE A 606 1.50 -30.79 7.51
N SER A 607 0.65 -31.80 7.28
CA SER A 607 1.06 -33.03 6.59
C SER A 607 1.61 -32.79 5.18
N TYR A 608 1.07 -31.79 4.47
CA TYR A 608 1.62 -31.36 3.19
C TYR A 608 3.00 -30.72 3.37
N LEU A 609 3.15 -29.77 4.31
CA LEU A 609 4.41 -29.09 4.57
C LEU A 609 5.53 -30.05 4.99
N ASP A 610 5.23 -31.07 5.78
CA ASP A 610 6.23 -32.06 6.20
C ASP A 610 6.87 -32.80 5.02
N ARG A 611 6.15 -32.94 3.89
CA ARG A 611 6.63 -33.59 2.66
C ARG A 611 7.51 -32.69 1.78
N ILE A 612 7.48 -31.38 1.98
CA ILE A 612 8.24 -30.42 1.16
C ILE A 612 9.70 -30.41 1.62
N ILE A 613 10.65 -30.46 0.70
CA ILE A 613 12.07 -30.28 1.04
C ILE A 613 12.36 -28.77 1.02
N VAL A 614 12.94 -28.24 2.10
CA VAL A 614 13.32 -26.82 2.25
C VAL A 614 14.82 -26.67 2.17
#